data_AF-A0A965B6K2-F1
#
_entry.id   AF-A0A965B6K2-F1
#
_cell.length_a   1.000
_cell.length_b   1.000
_cell.length_c   1.000
_cell.angle_alpha   90.00
_cell.angle_beta   90.00
_cell.angle_gamma   90.00
#
_symmetry.space_group_name_H-M   'P 1'
#
loop_
_entity.id
_entity.type
_entity.pdbx_description
1 polymer ?
#
loop_
_entity_poly.entity_id
_entity_poly.type
_entity_poly.pdbx_seq_one_letter_code
_entity_poly.pdbx_strand_id
1 'polypeptide(L)'
;MSKATIISPHNDNMTLDSDWSEERDGFIYEYGTIDFSSGKTYTGNIRDGLPHGKGTMVYFHGDVVKTMWNNGRIVHSSSLIENC
;
A
#
# COMPACT_ATOMS: atom_id res chain seq x y z
N MET A 1 3.30 11.07 -13.35
CA MET A 1 3.87 11.18 -11.98
C MET A 1 3.01 12.10 -11.11
N SER A 2 1.83 11.62 -10.72
CA SER A 2 1.00 12.31 -9.73
C SER A 2 1.36 11.74 -8.36
N LYS A 3 1.98 12.54 -7.50
CA LYS A 3 2.27 12.13 -6.12
C LYS A 3 1.16 12.64 -5.22
N ALA A 4 0.42 11.72 -4.60
CA ALA A 4 -0.59 12.06 -3.61
C ALA A 4 -0.02 11.83 -2.20
N THR A 5 -0.12 12.83 -1.33
CA THR A 5 0.21 12.64 0.10
C THR A 5 -1.06 12.20 0.82
N ILE A 6 -1.04 11.01 1.39
CA ILE A 6 -2.13 10.44 2.17
C ILE A 6 -1.69 10.34 3.64
N ILE A 7 -2.61 10.63 4.55
CA ILE A 7 -2.37 10.50 5.99
C ILE A 7 -3.08 9.23 6.45
N SER A 8 -2.31 8.29 6.97
CA SER A 8 -2.89 7.08 7.57
C SER A 8 -3.48 7.34 8.94
N PRO A 9 -4.46 6.55 9.39
CA PRO A 9 -4.98 6.59 10.76
C PRO A 9 -3.92 6.39 11.86
N HIS A 10 -2.67 6.04 11.53
CA HIS A 10 -1.57 5.84 12.46
C HIS A 10 -0.62 7.05 12.61
N ASN A 11 -1.00 8.25 12.14
CA ASN A 11 -0.13 9.45 12.12
C ASN A 11 1.15 9.31 11.26
N ASP A 12 1.24 8.25 10.45
CA ASP A 12 2.29 8.13 9.44
C ASP A 12 1.90 8.94 8.20
N ASN A 13 2.81 9.83 7.79
CA ASN A 13 2.85 10.36 6.44
C ASN A 13 3.03 9.17 5.48
N MET A 14 2.16 9.11 4.47
CA MET A 14 2.25 8.17 3.36
C MET A 14 2.29 8.94 2.06
N THR A 15 3.26 8.62 1.20
CA THR A 15 3.33 9.17 -0.16
C THR A 15 2.94 8.08 -1.13
N LEU A 16 1.85 8.28 -1.85
CA LEU A 16 1.43 7.44 -2.96
C LEU A 16 2.06 7.94 -4.26
N ASP A 17 2.85 7.09 -4.87
CA ASP A 17 3.29 7.18 -6.26
C ASP A 17 2.46 6.23 -7.12
N SER A 18 1.45 6.78 -7.80
CA SER A 18 0.62 6.10 -8.79
C SER A 18 0.70 6.83 -10.12
N ASP A 19 0.72 6.08 -11.22
CA ASP A 19 0.59 6.63 -12.58
C ASP A 19 -0.77 6.26 -13.21
N TRP A 20 -1.55 5.43 -12.51
CA TRP A 20 -2.87 4.97 -12.92
C TRP A 20 -3.88 5.18 -11.79
N SER A 21 -4.99 5.84 -12.13
CA SER A 21 -6.16 6.00 -11.28
C SER A 21 -7.42 5.85 -12.14
N GLU A 22 -8.43 5.16 -11.63
CA GLU A 22 -9.71 4.96 -12.31
C GLU A 22 -10.84 5.10 -11.30
N GLU A 23 -11.83 5.94 -11.61
CA GLU A 23 -13.03 6.06 -10.79
C GLU A 23 -14.08 5.04 -11.24
N ARG A 24 -14.52 4.17 -10.33
CA ARG A 24 -15.56 3.17 -10.63
C ARG A 24 -16.46 2.94 -9.42
N ASP A 25 -17.77 2.90 -9.66
CA ASP A 25 -18.79 2.72 -8.61
C ASP A 25 -18.70 3.74 -7.46
N GLY A 26 -18.19 4.95 -7.74
CA GLY A 26 -18.00 6.01 -6.74
C GLY A 26 -16.75 5.85 -5.87
N PHE A 27 -15.85 4.93 -6.22
CA PHE A 27 -14.57 4.72 -5.56
C PHE A 27 -13.40 4.97 -6.52
N ILE A 28 -12.30 5.53 -6.02
CA ILE A 28 -11.07 5.66 -6.80
C ILE A 28 -10.24 4.40 -6.66
N TYR A 29 -9.94 3.72 -7.75
CA TYR A 29 -9.01 2.60 -7.79
C TYR A 29 -7.68 3.07 -8.33
N GLU A 30 -6.62 2.83 -7.58
CA GLU A 30 -5.26 3.13 -7.98
C GLU A 30 -4.39 1.89 -7.84
N TYR A 31 -3.32 1.84 -8.61
CA TYR A 31 -2.25 0.86 -8.44
C TYR A 31 -0.93 1.61 -8.41
N GLY A 32 -0.18 1.41 -7.34
CA GLY A 32 1.03 2.17 -7.13
C GLY A 32 1.81 1.71 -5.92
N THR A 33 2.75 2.55 -5.56
CA THR A 33 3.64 2.33 -4.42
C THR A 33 3.37 3.39 -3.38
N ILE A 34 3.14 2.96 -2.13
CA ILE A 34 2.98 3.82 -0.98
C ILE A 34 4.27 3.75 -0.16
N ASP A 35 4.97 4.87 -0.08
CA ASP A 35 6.10 5.03 0.81
C ASP A 35 5.62 5.55 2.17
N PHE A 36 5.93 4.79 3.21
CA PHE A 36 5.62 5.11 4.58
C PHE A 36 6.80 5.90 5.14
N SER A 37 6.54 7.02 5.80
CA SER A 37 7.57 7.78 6.52
C SER A 37 8.36 6.95 7.54
N SER A 38 7.80 5.84 8.04
CA SER A 38 8.49 4.83 8.84
C SER A 38 9.61 4.05 8.11
N GLY A 39 9.84 4.26 6.82
CA GLY A 39 10.82 3.53 6.01
C GLY A 39 10.33 2.19 5.47
N LYS A 40 9.01 2.00 5.43
CA LYS A 40 8.36 0.83 4.81
C LYS A 40 7.79 1.26 3.47
N THR A 41 7.69 0.33 2.53
CA THR A 41 7.10 0.59 1.22
C THR A 41 6.06 -0.47 0.92
N TYR A 42 4.86 -0.07 0.51
CA TYR A 42 3.81 -0.97 0.06
C TYR A 42 3.61 -0.83 -1.44
N THR A 43 3.50 -1.93 -2.16
CA THR A 43 3.15 -1.93 -3.58
C THR A 43 1.91 -2.79 -3.77
N GLY A 44 0.87 -2.22 -4.37
CA GLY A 44 -0.36 -2.97 -4.63
C GLY A 44 -1.55 -2.10 -5.00
N ASN A 45 -2.73 -2.70 -4.87
CA ASN A 45 -3.98 -2.00 -5.11
C ASN A 45 -4.32 -1.03 -3.97
N ILE A 46 -4.92 0.08 -4.35
CA ILE A 46 -5.30 1.19 -3.49
C ILE A 46 -6.70 1.58 -3.88
N ARG A 47 -7.53 1.86 -2.88
CA ARG A 47 -8.91 2.31 -3.05
C ARG A 47 -9.15 3.54 -2.18
N ASP A 48 -9.57 4.64 -2.79
CA ASP A 48 -9.78 5.95 -2.15
C ASP A 48 -8.55 6.44 -1.36
N GLY A 49 -7.36 6.27 -1.94
CA GLY A 49 -6.10 6.57 -1.27
C GLY A 49 -5.72 5.61 -0.14
N LEU A 50 -6.51 4.58 0.16
CA LEU A 50 -6.18 3.59 1.18
C LEU A 50 -5.73 2.26 0.55
N PRO A 51 -4.70 1.58 1.08
CA PRO A 51 -4.34 0.24 0.64
C PRO A 51 -5.55 -0.70 0.66
N HIS A 52 -5.74 -1.46 -0.42
CA HIS A 52 -6.83 -2.42 -0.55
C HIS A 52 -6.43 -3.67 -1.32
N GLY A 53 -7.06 -4.81 -1.04
CA GLY A 53 -6.80 -6.06 -1.75
C GLY A 53 -5.44 -6.65 -1.41
N LYS A 54 -4.82 -7.36 -2.36
CA LYS A 54 -3.50 -7.97 -2.16
C LYS A 54 -2.42 -6.96 -2.52
N GLY A 55 -1.36 -6.93 -1.71
CA GLY A 55 -0.16 -6.20 -2.05
C GLY A 55 1.05 -6.76 -1.31
N THR A 56 2.17 -6.08 -1.48
CA THR A 56 3.45 -6.49 -0.93
C THR A 56 4.01 -5.35 -0.12
N MET A 57 4.42 -5.62 1.11
CA MET A 57 5.04 -4.65 1.99
C MET A 57 6.51 -5.01 2.16
N VAL A 58 7.38 -4.05 1.86
CA VAL A 58 8.82 -4.12 2.03
C VAL A 58 9.17 -3.35 3.29
N TYR A 59 9.83 -4.01 4.23
CA TYR A 59 10.32 -3.39 5.46
C TYR A 59 11.73 -2.84 5.26
N PHE A 60 12.14 -1.92 6.11
CA PHE A 60 13.46 -1.28 6.08
C PHE A 60 14.65 -2.26 6.11
N HIS A 61 14.47 -3.47 6.64
CA HIS A 61 15.48 -4.54 6.64
C HIS A 61 15.56 -5.33 5.31
N GLY A 62 14.71 -5.03 4.33
CA GLY A 62 14.60 -5.77 3.08
C GLY A 62 13.62 -6.94 3.13
N ASP A 63 12.94 -7.16 4.27
CA ASP A 63 11.92 -8.21 4.38
C ASP A 63 10.71 -7.88 3.51
N VAL A 64 10.35 -8.82 2.65
CA VAL A 64 9.21 -8.72 1.75
C VAL A 64 8.06 -9.58 2.29
N VAL A 65 6.95 -8.93 2.62
CA VAL A 65 5.78 -9.57 3.22
C VAL A 65 4.58 -9.37 2.32
N LYS A 66 3.94 -10.45 1.87
CA LYS A 66 2.64 -10.36 1.21
C LYS A 66 1.61 -9.95 2.24
N THR A 67 0.90 -8.87 1.97
CA THR A 67 -0.13 -8.33 2.83
C THR A 67 -1.45 -8.27 2.07
N MET A 68 -2.54 -8.42 2.79
CA MET A 68 -3.88 -8.23 2.28
C MET A 68 -4.53 -7.13 3.09
N TRP A 69 -5.05 -6.12 2.40
CA TRP A 69 -5.58 -4.91 2.97
C TRP A 69 -7.08 -4.79 2.73
N ASN A 70 -7.78 -4.26 3.72
CA ASN A 70 -9.18 -3.89 3.62
C ASN A 70 -9.38 -2.53 4.29
N ASN A 71 -9.78 -1.52 3.51
CA ASN A 71 -9.95 -0.13 3.96
C ASN A 71 -8.77 0.41 4.78
N GLY A 72 -7.54 0.23 4.29
CA GLY A 72 -6.33 0.72 4.98
C GLY A 72 -5.94 -0.08 6.24
N ARG A 73 -6.55 -1.25 6.48
CA ARG A 73 -6.13 -2.19 7.54
C ARG A 73 -5.64 -3.49 6.96
N ILE A 74 -4.52 -4.01 7.47
CA ILE A 74 -4.02 -5.34 7.12
C ILE A 74 -4.98 -6.38 7.72
N VAL A 75 -5.59 -7.18 6.86
CA VAL A 75 -6.45 -8.33 7.23
C VAL A 75 -5.69 -9.65 7.18
N HIS A 76 -4.62 -9.74 6.40
CA HIS A 76 -3.70 -10.89 6.36
C HIS A 76 -2.27 -10.42 6.06
N SER A 77 -1.29 -11.04 6.67
CA SER A 77 0.13 -10.84 6.37
C SER A 77 0.84 -12.19 6.36
N SER A 78 1.38 -12.57 5.22
CA SER A 78 2.21 -13.77 5.07
C SER A 78 3.62 -13.35 4.70
N SER A 79 4.58 -13.61 5.58
CA SER A 79 5.99 -13.39 5.29
C SER A 79 6.41 -14.29 4.14
N LEU A 80 6.93 -13.73 3.05
CA LEU A 80 7.60 -14.52 2.03
C LEU A 80 9.02 -14.83 2.54
N ILE A 81 9.11 -15.67 3.56
CA ILE A 81 10.36 -16.40 3.76
C ILE A 81 10.27 -17.54 2.76
N GLU A 82 10.72 -17.30 1.53
CA GLU A 82 11.05 -18.38 0.62
C GLU A 82 12.24 -19.11 1.25
N ASN A 83 11.95 -20.04 2.17
CA ASN A 83 12.91 -21.04 2.57
C ASN A 83 13.07 -21.99 1.38
N CYS A 84 14.15 -21.74 0.63
CA CYS A 84 14.87 -22.65 -0.27
C CYS A 84 14.14 -23.24 -1.49
#